data_AF-A0A2H9R767-F1
#
_entry.id   AF-A0A2H9R767-F1
#
_cell.length_a   1.000
_cell.length_b   1.000
_cell.length_c   1.000
_cell.angle_alpha   90.00
_cell.angle_beta   90.00
_cell.angle_gamma   90.00
#
_symmetry.space_group_name_H-M   'P 1'
#
loop_
_entity.id
_entity.type
_entity.pdbx_description
1 polymer ?
#
loop_
_entity_poly.entity_id
_entity_poly.type
_entity_poly.pdbx_seq_one_letter_code
_entity_poly.pdbx_strand_id
1 'polypeptide(L)'
;MITNNESVTNVCNTRRGLTKREGLFLEDATRINKQEQRPFSFRDFSGLSQGNFRQIILRLHDQIEVVYKSRPCFYKIKGMELPGDNHRITQRVMGDEVFHLLNKLKDQPPKIHDLKLKFFSDLHNLLIIHGCSIDPSNKSIKINVPSFDNNVIVKFLVYPKIVQVDIGCTFKPFVYDIPGVIDLTFVLGRAWGYIDTITNYEAKFPPVGEWIVTHYHFGKDGTEQYSGQMFHYSWDDVSSGLVRFYSKTMPNGRIIPRIEQIVTPKISLDQELDRIVMDAKC
;
A
#
# COMPACT_ATOMS: atom_id res chain seq x y z
N MET A 1 -47.55 -31.92 -12.21
CA MET A 1 -46.90 -31.37 -11.00
C MET A 1 -46.19 -30.08 -11.38
N ILE A 2 -46.03 -29.15 -10.42
CA ILE A 2 -45.64 -27.73 -10.52
C ILE A 2 -46.84 -26.74 -10.58
N THR A 3 -47.49 -26.67 -9.42
CA THR A 3 -47.87 -25.48 -8.60
C THR A 3 -48.57 -24.26 -9.22
N ASN A 4 -49.90 -24.27 -9.05
CA ASN A 4 -50.89 -23.19 -9.19
C ASN A 4 -50.81 -22.07 -8.10
N ASN A 5 -49.68 -21.91 -7.41
CA ASN A 5 -49.58 -21.04 -6.22
C ASN A 5 -49.07 -19.61 -6.52
N GLU A 6 -48.42 -19.38 -7.66
CA GLU A 6 -47.89 -18.04 -7.98
C GLU A 6 -48.98 -17.07 -8.47
N SER A 7 -50.05 -17.57 -9.10
CA SER A 7 -51.11 -16.70 -9.65
C SER A 7 -52.09 -16.20 -8.59
N VAL A 8 -52.43 -17.03 -7.58
CA VAL A 8 -53.36 -16.65 -6.51
C VAL A 8 -52.76 -15.58 -5.59
N THR A 9 -51.46 -15.69 -5.30
CA THR A 9 -50.76 -14.74 -4.42
C THR A 9 -50.67 -13.34 -5.03
N ASN A 10 -50.46 -13.24 -6.34
CA ASN A 10 -50.43 -11.96 -7.05
C ASN A 10 -51.82 -11.32 -7.21
N VAL A 11 -52.87 -12.12 -7.38
CA VAL A 11 -54.26 -11.62 -7.48
C VAL A 11 -54.80 -11.14 -6.12
N CYS A 12 -54.44 -11.81 -5.02
CA CYS A 12 -54.83 -11.36 -3.67
C CYS A 12 -54.12 -10.07 -3.22
N ASN A 13 -52.90 -9.82 -3.71
CA ASN A 13 -52.14 -8.62 -3.34
C ASN A 13 -52.54 -7.37 -4.14
N THR A 14 -53.10 -7.52 -5.34
CA THR A 14 -53.42 -6.39 -6.25
C THR A 14 -54.77 -5.72 -5.99
N ARG A 15 -55.64 -6.27 -5.14
CA ARG A 15 -56.97 -5.69 -4.81
C ARG A 15 -57.19 -5.40 -3.32
N ARG A 16 -56.20 -5.63 -2.45
CA ARG A 16 -56.37 -5.42 -1.02
C ARG A 16 -56.05 -3.97 -0.66
N GLY A 17 -57.02 -3.29 -0.06
CA GLY A 17 -56.79 -1.96 0.53
C GLY A 17 -55.70 -2.01 1.60
N LEU A 18 -55.03 -0.87 1.81
CA LEU A 18 -53.99 -0.70 2.82
C LEU A 18 -54.50 -1.13 4.20
N THR A 19 -53.77 -2.02 4.87
CA THR A 19 -54.05 -2.31 6.28
C THR A 19 -53.71 -1.10 7.15
N LYS A 20 -54.31 -0.98 8.34
CA LYS A 20 -53.99 0.08 9.31
C LYS A 20 -52.48 0.18 9.58
N ARG A 21 -51.79 -0.96 9.64
CA ARG A 21 -50.34 -1.03 9.87
C ARG A 21 -49.53 -0.52 8.69
N GLU A 22 -49.91 -0.87 7.47
CA GLU A 22 -49.28 -0.36 6.24
C GLU A 22 -49.53 1.14 6.07
N GLY A 23 -50.73 1.61 6.44
CA GLY A 23 -51.06 3.04 6.48
C GLY A 23 -50.17 3.82 7.44
N LEU A 24 -50.04 3.35 8.68
CA LEU A 24 -49.13 3.97 9.67
C LEU A 24 -47.67 3.95 9.20
N PHE A 25 -47.22 2.85 8.60
CA PHE A 25 -45.88 2.76 8.03
C PHE A 25 -45.65 3.80 6.92
N LEU A 26 -46.60 3.96 6.01
CA LEU A 26 -46.50 4.97 4.94
C LEU A 26 -46.55 6.40 5.49
N GLU A 27 -47.33 6.65 6.54
CA GLU A 27 -47.36 7.95 7.22
C GLU A 27 -45.99 8.29 7.83
N ASP A 28 -45.38 7.35 8.55
CA ASP A 28 -44.04 7.52 9.12
C ASP A 28 -42.96 7.67 8.05
N ALA A 29 -43.00 6.83 7.01
CA ALA A 29 -42.09 6.91 5.88
C ALA A 29 -42.20 8.25 5.13
N THR A 30 -43.44 8.72 4.92
CA THR A 30 -43.74 10.03 4.33
C THR A 30 -43.23 11.15 5.22
N ARG A 31 -43.42 11.05 6.55
CA ARG A 31 -42.89 12.00 7.53
C ARG A 31 -41.37 12.10 7.42
N ILE A 32 -40.65 10.97 7.37
CA ILE A 32 -39.19 10.95 7.22
C ILE A 32 -38.77 11.59 5.89
N ASN A 33 -39.37 11.18 4.76
CA ASN A 33 -39.00 11.73 3.46
C ASN A 33 -39.33 13.23 3.34
N LYS A 34 -40.47 13.69 3.89
CA LYS A 34 -40.95 15.08 3.73
C LYS A 34 -40.38 16.05 4.78
N GLN A 35 -40.23 15.63 6.03
CA GLN A 35 -39.76 16.50 7.11
C GLN A 35 -38.26 16.38 7.32
N GLU A 36 -37.73 15.15 7.31
CA GLU A 36 -36.31 14.90 7.52
C GLU A 36 -35.51 14.90 6.21
N GLN A 37 -36.19 14.93 5.06
CA GLN A 37 -35.58 15.10 3.73
C GLN A 37 -34.49 14.06 3.43
N ARG A 38 -34.66 12.82 3.91
CA ARG A 38 -33.72 11.72 3.75
C ARG A 38 -34.44 10.41 3.42
N PRO A 39 -33.76 9.41 2.83
CA PRO A 39 -34.34 8.08 2.67
C PRO A 39 -34.45 7.36 4.02
N PHE A 40 -35.31 6.34 4.10
CA PHE A 40 -35.52 5.53 5.29
C PHE A 40 -35.03 4.09 5.09
N SER A 41 -34.80 3.41 6.20
CA SER A 41 -34.37 2.02 6.30
C SER A 41 -35.12 1.32 7.42
N PHE A 42 -34.91 0.01 7.62
CA PHE A 42 -35.56 -0.71 8.73
C PHE A 42 -35.21 -0.13 10.11
N ARG A 43 -34.07 0.56 10.24
CA ARG A 43 -33.60 1.14 11.52
C ARG A 43 -34.44 2.34 11.96
N ASP A 44 -35.18 2.95 11.05
CA ASP A 44 -36.01 4.11 11.34
C ASP A 44 -37.35 3.75 12.01
N PHE A 45 -37.65 2.44 12.12
CA PHE A 45 -38.92 1.93 12.64
C PHE A 45 -38.67 1.01 13.84
N SER A 46 -38.54 1.59 15.04
CA SER A 46 -38.21 0.90 16.28
C SER A 46 -39.17 -0.23 16.69
N GLY A 47 -40.40 -0.24 16.16
CA GLY A 47 -41.40 -1.29 16.36
C GLY A 47 -41.45 -2.39 15.29
N LEU A 48 -40.55 -2.39 14.30
CA LEU A 48 -40.55 -3.35 13.20
C LEU A 48 -39.28 -4.22 13.21
N SER A 49 -39.48 -5.54 13.25
CA SER A 49 -38.40 -6.48 12.95
C SER A 49 -37.99 -6.38 11.48
N GLN A 50 -36.73 -6.68 11.17
CA GLN A 50 -36.20 -6.63 9.80
C GLN A 50 -37.01 -7.49 8.81
N GLY A 51 -37.50 -8.66 9.26
CA GLY A 51 -38.36 -9.53 8.46
C GLY A 51 -39.72 -8.89 8.15
N ASN A 52 -40.36 -8.30 9.15
CA ASN A 52 -41.64 -7.59 8.97
C ASN A 52 -41.49 -6.37 8.06
N PHE A 53 -40.42 -5.59 8.24
CA PHE A 53 -40.08 -4.47 7.37
C PHE A 53 -39.96 -4.93 5.91
N ARG A 54 -39.20 -6.02 5.66
CA ARG A 54 -39.02 -6.55 4.30
C ARG A 54 -40.35 -6.99 3.66
N GLN A 55 -41.26 -7.60 4.44
CA GLN A 55 -42.59 -7.97 3.96
C GLN A 55 -43.44 -6.74 3.60
N ILE A 56 -43.39 -5.67 4.41
CA ILE A 56 -44.08 -4.41 4.13
C ILE A 56 -43.54 -3.76 2.86
N ILE A 57 -42.20 -3.70 2.69
CA ILE A 57 -41.57 -3.17 1.48
C ILE A 57 -42.00 -3.95 0.23
N LEU A 58 -42.03 -5.29 0.30
CA LEU A 58 -42.46 -6.12 -0.83
C LEU A 58 -43.92 -5.87 -1.21
N ARG A 59 -44.80 -5.69 -0.21
CA ARG A 59 -46.22 -5.39 -0.47
C ARG A 59 -46.42 -3.99 -1.05
N LEU A 60 -45.67 -3.02 -0.56
CA LEU A 60 -45.78 -1.61 -0.95
C LEU A 60 -44.82 -1.23 -2.08
N HIS A 61 -44.32 -2.20 -2.85
CA HIS A 61 -43.33 -1.99 -3.91
C HIS A 61 -43.79 -1.01 -5.01
N ASP A 62 -45.09 -0.86 -5.22
CA ASP A 62 -45.65 0.11 -6.18
C ASP A 62 -45.60 1.56 -5.66
N GLN A 63 -45.54 1.73 -4.34
CA GLN A 63 -45.56 3.03 -3.64
C GLN A 63 -44.18 3.45 -3.13
N ILE A 64 -43.22 2.54 -3.11
CA ILE A 64 -41.90 2.73 -2.51
C ILE A 64 -40.84 2.35 -3.54
N GLU A 65 -39.82 3.18 -3.70
CA GLU A 65 -38.69 2.89 -4.56
C GLU A 65 -37.37 2.85 -3.78
N VAL A 66 -36.43 2.06 -4.30
CA VAL A 66 -35.09 1.90 -3.72
C VAL A 66 -34.24 3.12 -4.10
N VAL A 67 -33.64 3.76 -3.10
CA VAL A 67 -32.69 4.86 -3.30
C VAL A 67 -31.26 4.32 -3.35
N TYR A 68 -30.86 3.51 -2.36
CA TYR A 68 -29.52 2.92 -2.28
C TYR A 68 -29.57 1.45 -1.89
N LYS A 69 -28.93 0.59 -2.70
CA LYS A 69 -28.78 -0.85 -2.44
C LYS A 69 -27.57 -1.12 -1.54
N SER A 70 -27.74 -1.03 -0.22
CA SER A 70 -26.71 -1.29 0.80
C SER A 70 -27.19 -2.21 1.93
N ARG A 71 -26.40 -2.37 3.00
CA ARG A 71 -26.78 -3.06 4.24
C ARG A 71 -26.74 -2.07 5.42
N PRO A 72 -27.86 -1.46 5.84
CA PRO A 72 -29.24 -1.66 5.36
C PRO A 72 -29.51 -1.03 3.98
N CYS A 73 -30.55 -1.50 3.30
CA CYS A 73 -31.06 -0.91 2.06
C CYS A 73 -31.93 0.30 2.38
N PHE A 74 -31.85 1.35 1.54
CA PHE A 74 -32.54 2.62 1.74
C PHE A 74 -33.64 2.84 0.69
N TYR A 75 -34.78 3.35 1.14
CA TYR A 75 -36.01 3.48 0.37
C TYR A 75 -36.58 4.90 0.50
N LYS A 76 -37.45 5.26 -0.44
CA LYS A 76 -38.28 6.46 -0.36
C LYS A 76 -39.67 6.21 -0.94
N ILE A 77 -40.62 7.07 -0.61
CA ILE A 77 -41.92 7.11 -1.26
C ILE A 77 -41.74 7.50 -2.74
N LYS A 78 -42.33 6.71 -3.63
CA LYS A 78 -42.25 6.90 -5.08
C LYS A 78 -42.81 8.27 -5.46
N GLY A 79 -42.09 9.01 -6.31
CA GLY A 79 -42.47 10.36 -6.73
C GLY A 79 -42.11 11.47 -5.72
N MET A 80 -41.55 11.13 -4.55
CA MET A 80 -40.92 12.14 -3.70
C MET A 80 -39.50 12.44 -4.19
N GLU A 81 -39.26 13.71 -4.50
CA GLU A 81 -37.90 14.22 -4.62
C GLU A 81 -37.33 14.38 -3.22
N LEU A 82 -36.29 13.60 -2.95
CA LEU A 82 -35.40 13.92 -1.85
C LEU A 82 -34.33 14.83 -2.45
N PRO A 83 -33.98 15.96 -1.81
CA PRO A 83 -32.66 16.53 -2.05
C PRO A 83 -31.75 15.34 -1.79
N GLY A 84 -30.96 14.93 -2.77
CA GLY A 84 -30.07 13.80 -2.55
C GLY A 84 -29.33 14.01 -1.23
N ASP A 85 -28.68 12.98 -0.72
CA ASP A 85 -27.42 13.30 -0.07
C ASP A 85 -26.57 13.97 -1.17
N ASN A 86 -26.77 15.28 -1.43
CA ASN A 86 -25.71 16.23 -1.32
C ASN A 86 -25.09 15.80 -0.03
N HIS A 87 -24.10 14.91 -0.16
CA HIS A 87 -23.08 14.81 0.82
C HIS A 87 -22.92 16.27 1.26
N ARG A 88 -23.34 16.57 2.48
CA ARG A 88 -22.41 17.23 3.36
C ARG A 88 -21.19 16.30 3.31
N ILE A 89 -20.42 16.42 2.22
CA ILE A 89 -19.02 16.67 2.22
C ILE A 89 -18.95 17.58 3.41
N THR A 90 -18.64 16.98 4.54
CA THR A 90 -18.18 17.72 5.68
C THR A 90 -17.18 18.66 5.06
N GLN A 91 -17.57 19.93 4.91
CA GLN A 91 -16.64 20.99 4.64
C GLN A 91 -15.72 20.90 5.84
N ARG A 92 -14.61 20.19 5.66
CA ARG A 92 -13.53 19.92 6.60
C ARG A 92 -13.92 19.18 7.88
N VAL A 93 -13.77 17.84 7.89
CA VAL A 93 -13.33 17.14 9.12
C VAL A 93 -12.41 15.94 8.80
N MET A 94 -11.45 16.12 7.89
CA MET A 94 -10.10 15.72 8.28
C MET A 94 -9.58 16.98 8.94
N GLY A 95 -9.40 16.97 10.28
CA GLY A 95 -8.98 18.17 11.01
C GLY A 95 -7.80 18.82 10.28
N ASP A 96 -7.75 20.15 10.23
CA ASP A 96 -6.68 20.88 9.52
C ASP A 96 -5.28 20.36 9.92
N GLU A 97 -5.15 19.77 11.11
CA GLU A 97 -3.98 19.02 11.59
C GLU A 97 -3.62 17.77 10.77
N VAL A 98 -4.57 16.95 10.35
CA VAL A 98 -4.34 15.77 9.50
C VAL A 98 -3.99 16.20 8.09
N PHE A 99 -4.64 17.25 7.56
CA PHE A 99 -4.29 17.80 6.25
C PHE A 99 -2.90 18.47 6.26
N HIS A 100 -2.56 19.16 7.35
CA HIS A 100 -1.22 19.70 7.60
C HIS A 100 -0.17 18.59 7.77
N LEU A 101 -0.52 17.51 8.46
CA LEU A 101 0.32 16.32 8.59
C LEU A 101 0.56 15.67 7.22
N LEU A 102 -0.48 15.46 6.43
CA LEU A 102 -0.38 14.89 5.09
C LEU A 102 0.42 15.79 4.13
N ASN A 103 0.26 17.12 4.23
CA ASN A 103 1.10 18.07 3.47
C ASN A 103 2.56 18.04 3.95
N LYS A 104 2.81 18.00 5.27
CA LYS A 104 4.16 17.82 5.82
C LYS A 104 4.78 16.49 5.39
N LEU A 105 4.01 15.42 5.31
CA LEU A 105 4.46 14.10 4.80
C LEU A 105 4.71 14.13 3.30
N LYS A 106 4.00 14.97 2.54
CA LYS A 106 4.22 15.20 1.11
C LYS A 106 5.55 15.90 0.83
N ASP A 107 5.97 16.77 1.74
CA ASP A 107 7.20 17.57 1.63
C ASP A 107 8.43 16.88 2.29
N GLN A 108 8.23 15.75 2.98
CA GLN A 108 9.34 15.00 3.54
C GLN A 108 10.14 14.31 2.43
N PRO A 109 11.49 14.33 2.53
CA PRO A 109 12.30 13.62 1.57
C PRO A 109 12.00 12.12 1.71
N PRO A 110 11.99 11.37 0.60
CA PRO A 110 11.78 9.93 0.64
C PRO A 110 12.80 9.27 1.57
N LYS A 111 12.40 8.20 2.27
CA LYS A 111 13.28 7.48 3.19
C LYS A 111 13.26 5.98 2.94
N ILE A 112 14.41 5.32 3.06
CA ILE A 112 14.54 3.87 3.06
C ILE A 112 14.38 3.39 4.50
N HIS A 113 13.30 2.66 4.72
CA HIS A 113 13.05 1.86 5.92
C HIS A 113 13.29 0.39 5.56
N ASP A 114 13.78 -0.37 6.53
CA ASP A 114 13.85 -1.83 6.53
C ASP A 114 14.22 -2.45 5.18
N LEU A 115 15.52 -2.56 4.94
CA LEU A 115 16.07 -3.08 3.68
C LEU A 115 16.39 -4.57 3.82
N LYS A 116 15.99 -5.37 2.84
CA LYS A 116 16.43 -6.75 2.67
C LYS A 116 17.18 -6.90 1.36
N LEU A 117 18.35 -7.50 1.45
CA LEU A 117 19.17 -7.85 0.31
C LEU A 117 19.41 -9.36 0.29
N LYS A 118 19.82 -9.88 -0.86
CA LYS A 118 20.36 -11.23 -0.98
C LYS A 118 21.58 -11.26 -1.88
N PHE A 119 22.45 -12.22 -1.66
CA PHE A 119 23.49 -12.60 -2.60
C PHE A 119 23.74 -14.11 -2.55
N PHE A 120 24.38 -14.64 -3.59
CA PHE A 120 24.75 -16.05 -3.65
C PHE A 120 26.17 -16.24 -3.12
N SER A 121 26.38 -17.26 -2.29
CA SER A 121 27.68 -17.61 -1.73
C SER A 121 27.65 -18.99 -1.08
N ASP A 122 28.81 -19.64 -1.00
CA ASP A 122 29.05 -20.90 -0.28
C ASP A 122 29.43 -20.67 1.20
N LEU A 123 29.21 -19.45 1.72
CA LEU A 123 29.54 -19.02 3.08
C LEU A 123 29.02 -19.95 4.19
N HIS A 124 27.91 -20.65 3.95
CA HIS A 124 27.27 -21.53 4.93
C HIS A 124 28.22 -22.62 5.45
N ASN A 125 28.88 -23.35 4.55
CA ASN A 125 29.81 -24.42 4.92
C ASN A 125 31.02 -23.88 5.68
N LEU A 126 31.52 -22.72 5.24
CA LEU A 126 32.67 -22.07 5.88
C LEU A 126 32.34 -21.67 7.33
N LEU A 127 31.16 -21.10 7.57
CA LEU A 127 30.74 -20.73 8.93
C LEU A 127 30.55 -21.95 9.84
N ILE A 128 30.13 -23.10 9.30
CA ILE A 128 30.07 -24.36 10.06
C ILE A 128 31.48 -24.79 10.49
N ILE A 129 32.47 -24.70 9.59
CA ILE A 129 33.88 -25.00 9.90
C ILE A 129 34.40 -24.07 11.00
N HIS A 130 34.00 -22.79 10.98
CA HIS A 130 34.31 -21.84 12.04
C HIS A 130 33.43 -21.98 13.32
N GLY A 131 32.63 -23.04 13.42
CA GLY A 131 31.91 -23.40 14.65
C GLY A 131 30.58 -22.68 14.86
N CYS A 132 30.01 -22.04 13.83
CA CYS A 132 28.70 -21.42 13.94
C CYS A 132 27.58 -22.47 14.03
N SER A 133 26.58 -22.22 14.88
CA SER A 133 25.43 -23.12 15.05
C SER A 133 24.40 -22.95 13.95
N ILE A 134 23.86 -24.07 13.49
CA ILE A 134 22.79 -24.12 12.49
C ILE A 134 21.45 -24.15 13.19
N ASP A 135 20.52 -23.31 12.75
CA ASP A 135 19.14 -23.38 13.21
C ASP A 135 18.48 -24.70 12.74
N PRO A 136 17.92 -25.49 13.67
CA PRO A 136 17.38 -26.81 13.32
C PRO A 136 16.16 -26.74 12.40
N SER A 137 15.39 -25.64 12.44
CA SER A 137 14.12 -25.47 11.74
C SER A 137 14.28 -25.06 10.28
N ASN A 138 15.14 -24.09 10.00
CA ASN A 138 15.28 -23.49 8.67
C ASN A 138 16.68 -23.69 8.04
N LYS A 139 17.57 -24.39 8.76
CA LYS A 139 18.96 -24.69 8.35
C LYS A 139 19.82 -23.46 8.08
N SER A 140 19.38 -22.28 8.51
CA SER A 140 20.16 -21.05 8.39
C SER A 140 21.15 -20.90 9.54
N ILE A 141 22.21 -20.15 9.30
CA ILE A 141 23.09 -19.61 10.34
C ILE A 141 22.75 -18.15 10.48
N LYS A 142 22.37 -17.74 11.69
CA LYS A 142 22.02 -16.35 11.99
C LYS A 142 23.22 -15.63 12.58
N ILE A 143 23.67 -14.57 11.91
CA ILE A 143 24.74 -13.71 12.39
C ILE A 143 24.16 -12.33 12.64
N ASN A 144 24.33 -11.81 13.85
CA ASN A 144 24.00 -10.43 14.16
C ASN A 144 25.29 -9.62 14.05
N VAL A 145 25.31 -8.62 13.18
CA VAL A 145 26.45 -7.70 13.09
C VAL A 145 26.40 -6.78 14.30
N PRO A 146 27.50 -6.59 15.05
CA PRO A 146 27.57 -5.61 16.11
C PRO A 146 27.08 -4.24 15.62
N SER A 147 26.10 -3.69 16.31
CA SER A 147 25.48 -2.43 15.91
C SER A 147 26.43 -1.26 16.19
N PHE A 148 26.52 -0.34 15.23
CA PHE A 148 27.28 0.91 15.36
C PHE A 148 26.36 2.12 15.60
N ASP A 149 25.06 1.95 15.41
CA ASP A 149 24.02 2.92 15.66
C ASP A 149 22.84 2.15 16.26
N ASN A 150 22.42 2.50 17.47
CA ASN A 150 21.35 1.79 18.19
C ASN A 150 20.02 1.71 17.41
N ASN A 151 19.86 2.51 16.36
CA ASN A 151 18.66 2.52 15.52
C ASN A 151 18.82 1.71 14.22
N VAL A 152 20.00 1.13 13.96
CA VAL A 152 20.30 0.32 12.78
C VAL A 152 20.77 -1.06 13.23
N ILE A 153 20.02 -2.07 12.82
CA ILE A 153 20.28 -3.47 13.14
C ILE A 153 20.56 -4.21 11.84
N VAL A 154 21.74 -4.82 11.72
CA VAL A 154 22.08 -5.65 10.56
C VAL A 154 22.18 -7.11 10.95
N LYS A 155 21.50 -7.97 10.19
CA LYS A 155 21.46 -9.42 10.43
C LYS A 155 21.71 -10.15 9.12
N PHE A 156 22.54 -11.19 9.18
CA PHE A 156 22.66 -12.14 8.09
C PHE A 156 21.92 -13.43 8.45
N LEU A 157 21.14 -13.92 7.48
CA LEU A 157 20.59 -15.27 7.47
C LEU A 157 21.30 -16.01 6.34
N VAL A 158 22.25 -16.86 6.72
CA VAL A 158 23.08 -17.60 5.77
C VAL A 158 22.45 -18.96 5.54
N TYR A 159 22.01 -19.23 4.32
CA TYR A 159 21.54 -20.53 3.85
C TYR A 159 22.62 -21.16 2.95
N PRO A 160 22.53 -22.48 2.63
CA PRO A 160 23.56 -23.18 1.87
C PRO A 160 24.03 -22.54 0.56
N LYS A 161 23.17 -21.77 -0.12
CA LYS A 161 23.49 -21.11 -1.41
C LYS A 161 23.21 -19.61 -1.43
N ILE A 162 22.43 -19.12 -0.47
CA ILE A 162 21.89 -17.77 -0.47
C ILE A 162 22.14 -17.17 0.89
N VAL A 163 22.63 -15.95 0.90
CA VAL A 163 22.71 -15.14 2.09
C VAL A 163 21.67 -14.05 1.98
N GLN A 164 20.82 -13.92 2.99
CA GLN A 164 19.91 -12.80 3.13
C GLN A 164 20.49 -11.82 4.16
N VAL A 165 20.45 -10.53 3.83
CA VAL A 165 20.89 -9.44 4.68
C VAL A 165 19.68 -8.61 5.04
N ASP A 166 19.35 -8.55 6.32
CA ASP A 166 18.26 -7.74 6.85
C ASP A 166 18.85 -6.53 7.58
N ILE A 167 18.48 -5.33 7.13
CA ILE A 167 18.77 -4.06 7.79
C ILE A 167 17.47 -3.53 8.35
N GLY A 168 17.30 -3.60 9.67
CA GLY A 168 16.23 -2.91 10.38
C GLY A 168 16.65 -1.48 10.72
N CYS A 169 15.89 -0.50 10.25
CA CYS A 169 16.16 0.92 10.50
C CYS A 169 14.89 1.74 10.71
N THR A 170 13.80 1.10 11.15
CA THR A 170 12.47 1.72 11.30
C THR A 170 12.49 3.04 12.09
N PHE A 171 13.27 3.13 13.18
CA PHE A 171 13.33 4.31 14.05
C PHE A 171 14.26 5.42 13.55
N LYS A 172 15.21 5.11 12.67
CA LYS A 172 16.12 6.06 12.03
C LYS A 172 16.35 5.62 10.57
N PRO A 173 15.35 5.82 9.71
CA PRO A 173 15.46 5.45 8.30
C PRO A 173 16.47 6.35 7.58
N PHE A 174 17.07 5.82 6.52
CA PHE A 174 18.00 6.58 5.69
C PHE A 174 17.21 7.49 4.76
N VAL A 175 17.55 8.77 4.69
CA VAL A 175 16.98 9.64 3.66
C VAL A 175 17.47 9.14 2.30
N TYR A 176 16.60 9.06 1.30
CA TYR A 176 16.97 8.66 -0.06
C TYR A 176 17.52 9.88 -0.81
N ASP A 177 18.68 10.34 -0.33
CA ASP A 177 19.52 11.37 -0.92
C ASP A 177 20.98 10.87 -0.97
N ILE A 178 21.89 11.69 -1.51
CA ILE A 178 23.30 11.31 -1.65
C ILE A 178 23.92 10.96 -0.29
N PRO A 179 23.80 11.79 0.77
CA PRO A 179 24.30 11.42 2.10
C PRO A 179 23.72 10.12 2.65
N GLY A 180 22.40 9.92 2.59
CA GLY A 180 21.77 8.74 3.16
C GLY A 180 22.09 7.45 2.41
N VAL A 181 22.30 7.49 1.09
CA VAL A 181 22.81 6.33 0.32
C VAL A 181 24.28 6.05 0.64
N ILE A 182 25.09 7.09 0.84
CA ILE A 182 26.48 6.92 1.30
C ILE A 182 26.51 6.25 2.68
N ASP A 183 25.70 6.73 3.63
CA ASP A 183 25.59 6.17 4.98
C ASP A 183 25.16 4.70 4.95
N LEU A 184 24.14 4.39 4.14
CA LEU A 184 23.65 3.02 3.96
C LEU A 184 24.72 2.12 3.31
N THR A 185 25.48 2.64 2.34
CA THR A 185 26.61 1.93 1.72
C THR A 185 27.73 1.66 2.74
N PHE A 186 28.01 2.60 3.64
CA PHE A 186 28.96 2.37 4.74
C PHE A 186 28.49 1.28 5.71
N VAL A 187 27.20 1.25 6.05
CA VAL A 187 26.62 0.20 6.89
C VAL A 187 26.79 -1.17 6.22
N LEU A 188 26.46 -1.27 4.93
CA LEU A 188 26.62 -2.49 4.14
C LEU A 188 28.09 -2.93 4.03
N GLY A 189 29.01 -1.99 3.77
CA GLY A 189 30.44 -2.28 3.68
C GLY A 189 31.03 -2.78 5.00
N ARG A 190 30.57 -2.26 6.14
CA ARG A 190 30.97 -2.79 7.45
C ARG A 190 30.39 -4.18 7.73
N ALA A 191 29.14 -4.40 7.34
CA ALA A 191 28.52 -5.72 7.45
C ALA A 191 29.28 -6.77 6.62
N TRP A 192 29.68 -6.38 5.39
CA TRP A 192 30.57 -7.17 4.53
C TRP A 192 31.89 -7.48 5.24
N GLY A 193 32.59 -6.47 5.76
CA GLY A 193 33.90 -6.65 6.41
C GLY A 193 33.82 -7.46 7.72
N TYR A 194 32.70 -7.38 8.44
CA TYR A 194 32.47 -8.21 9.63
C TYR A 194 32.39 -9.70 9.26
N ILE A 195 31.64 -10.05 8.22
CA ILE A 195 31.55 -11.44 7.72
C ILE A 195 32.92 -11.93 7.27
N ASP A 196 33.66 -11.10 6.56
CA ASP A 196 35.01 -11.41 6.11
C ASP A 196 35.94 -11.68 7.31
N THR A 197 35.85 -10.86 8.36
CA THR A 197 36.64 -11.02 9.59
C THR A 197 36.33 -12.32 10.35
N ILE A 198 35.05 -12.65 10.56
CA ILE A 198 34.67 -13.86 11.32
C ILE A 198 34.98 -15.16 10.56
N THR A 199 35.22 -15.05 9.25
CA THR A 199 35.65 -16.16 8.39
C THR A 199 37.15 -16.12 8.12
N ASN A 200 37.91 -15.34 8.90
CA ASN A 200 39.36 -15.18 8.74
C ASN A 200 39.79 -14.82 7.30
N TYR A 201 38.97 -14.03 6.60
CA TYR A 201 39.20 -13.60 5.22
C TYR A 201 39.21 -14.75 4.18
N GLU A 202 38.66 -15.92 4.54
CA GLU A 202 38.55 -17.07 3.64
C GLU A 202 37.29 -17.02 2.77
N ALA A 203 36.29 -16.24 3.18
CA ALA A 203 35.01 -16.18 2.51
C ALA A 203 35.12 -15.49 1.14
N LYS A 204 34.54 -16.13 0.11
CA LYS A 204 34.35 -15.53 -1.21
C LYS A 204 32.88 -15.22 -1.42
N PHE A 205 32.55 -13.94 -1.41
CA PHE A 205 31.20 -13.45 -1.66
C PHE A 205 31.27 -12.11 -2.37
N PRO A 206 30.23 -11.76 -3.16
CA PRO A 206 30.28 -10.59 -4.03
C PRO A 206 30.40 -9.27 -3.23
N PRO A 207 30.98 -8.23 -3.84
CA PRO A 207 30.99 -6.88 -3.27
C PRO A 207 29.57 -6.37 -3.06
N VAL A 208 29.40 -5.42 -2.13
CA VAL A 208 28.10 -4.87 -1.74
C VAL A 208 27.27 -4.39 -2.93
N GLY A 209 27.90 -3.77 -3.94
CA GLY A 209 27.24 -3.25 -5.14
C GLY A 209 26.45 -4.31 -5.92
N GLU A 210 26.89 -5.57 -5.87
CA GLU A 210 26.27 -6.70 -6.56
C GLU A 210 25.16 -7.37 -5.75
N TRP A 211 24.90 -6.93 -4.51
CA TRP A 211 23.86 -7.51 -3.68
C TRP A 211 22.48 -7.14 -4.23
N ILE A 212 21.59 -8.11 -4.33
CA ILE A 212 20.27 -7.94 -4.92
C ILE A 212 19.32 -7.43 -3.85
N VAL A 213 18.76 -6.24 -4.03
CA VAL A 213 17.70 -5.72 -3.17
C VAL A 213 16.42 -6.50 -3.45
N THR A 214 15.90 -7.20 -2.44
CA THR A 214 14.70 -8.04 -2.56
C THR A 214 13.47 -7.42 -1.94
N HIS A 215 13.68 -6.52 -0.97
CA HIS A 215 12.62 -5.84 -0.25
C HIS A 215 13.14 -4.53 0.33
N TYR A 216 12.37 -3.46 0.24
CA TYR A 216 12.63 -2.23 1.00
C TYR A 216 11.29 -1.53 1.25
N HIS A 217 11.19 -0.82 2.35
CA HIS A 217 10.07 0.07 2.61
C HIS A 217 10.48 1.48 2.19
N PHE A 218 9.92 1.98 1.09
CA PHE A 218 10.09 3.38 0.70
C PHE A 218 9.03 4.23 1.40
N GLY A 219 9.46 5.06 2.34
CA GLY A 219 8.60 5.91 3.13
C GLY A 219 8.00 7.04 2.30
N LYS A 220 6.75 6.83 1.88
CA LYS A 220 5.69 7.84 1.89
C LYS A 220 4.49 7.03 2.34
N ASP A 221 3.85 7.36 3.47
CA ASP A 221 2.66 6.63 3.94
C ASP A 221 1.49 6.81 2.95
N GLY A 222 1.60 6.15 1.80
CA GLY A 222 0.56 5.91 0.84
C GLY A 222 -0.05 4.55 1.15
N THR A 223 -1.37 4.46 1.04
CA THR A 223 -2.18 3.26 1.30
C THR A 223 -1.97 2.13 0.30
N GLU A 224 -0.96 2.22 -0.57
CA GLU A 224 -0.73 1.26 -1.65
C GLU A 224 0.49 0.40 -1.36
N GLN A 225 0.24 -0.89 -1.14
CA GLN A 225 1.27 -1.93 -1.26
C GLN A 225 1.56 -2.15 -2.74
N TYR A 226 2.79 -1.92 -3.17
CA TYR A 226 3.23 -2.34 -4.50
C TYR A 226 3.66 -3.81 -4.46
N SER A 227 2.72 -4.71 -4.78
CA SER A 227 2.97 -6.15 -4.93
C SER A 227 3.06 -6.51 -6.43
N GLY A 228 4.24 -6.30 -7.00
CA GLY A 228 4.61 -6.72 -8.37
C GLY A 228 5.74 -7.76 -8.37
N GLN A 229 5.94 -8.45 -9.51
CA GLN A 229 7.01 -9.45 -9.69
C GLN A 229 8.36 -8.89 -9.20
N MET A 230 8.98 -9.62 -8.28
CA MET A 230 10.10 -9.21 -7.42
C MET A 230 11.17 -8.40 -8.16
N PHE A 231 11.30 -7.13 -7.77
CA PHE A 231 12.44 -6.26 -8.01
C PHE A 231 13.76 -7.04 -7.85
N HIS A 232 14.50 -7.21 -8.95
CA HIS A 232 15.85 -7.78 -8.96
C HIS A 232 16.83 -6.69 -9.40
N TYR A 233 16.98 -5.66 -8.57
CA TYR A 233 17.96 -4.61 -8.78
C TYR A 233 19.18 -4.88 -7.90
N SER A 234 20.36 -4.68 -8.46
CA SER A 234 21.59 -4.67 -7.67
C SER A 234 21.62 -3.41 -6.78
N TRP A 235 22.40 -3.43 -5.69
CA TRP A 235 22.59 -2.25 -4.86
C TRP A 235 23.20 -1.09 -5.66
N ASP A 236 24.06 -1.37 -6.64
CA ASP A 236 24.59 -0.36 -7.56
C ASP A 236 23.46 0.33 -8.36
N ASP A 237 22.47 -0.41 -8.85
CA ASP A 237 21.33 0.16 -9.57
C ASP A 237 20.48 1.07 -8.65
N VAL A 238 20.27 0.64 -7.40
CA VAL A 238 19.47 1.38 -6.41
C VAL A 238 20.20 2.63 -5.91
N SER A 239 21.53 2.55 -5.74
CA SER A 239 22.36 3.66 -5.28
C SER A 239 22.68 4.68 -6.38
N SER A 240 22.73 4.25 -7.65
CA SER A 240 22.92 5.11 -8.82
C SER A 240 21.62 5.78 -9.32
N GLY A 241 20.45 5.26 -8.95
CA GLY A 241 19.15 5.86 -9.25
C GLY A 241 18.90 7.26 -8.64
N LEU A 242 19.85 7.81 -7.88
CA LEU A 242 19.76 9.14 -7.28
C LEU A 242 19.87 10.26 -8.32
N VAL A 243 18.83 11.07 -8.39
CA VAL A 243 18.75 12.26 -9.24
C VAL A 243 19.46 13.43 -8.54
N ARG A 244 20.45 14.04 -9.19
CA ARG A 244 21.17 15.23 -8.71
C ARG A 244 20.36 16.49 -9.03
N PHE A 245 20.10 17.30 -8.01
CA PHE A 245 19.51 18.63 -8.16
C PHE A 245 20.59 19.69 -7.98
N TYR A 246 20.86 20.49 -9.01
CA TYR A 246 21.81 21.62 -8.90
C TYR A 246 21.40 22.81 -9.77
N SER A 247 21.89 23.98 -9.40
CA SER A 247 21.74 25.22 -10.16
C SER A 247 22.82 25.32 -11.24
N LYS A 248 22.42 25.49 -12.50
CA LYS A 248 23.34 25.74 -13.61
C LYS A 248 23.23 27.19 -14.06
N THR A 249 24.36 27.90 -14.11
CA THR A 249 24.45 29.22 -14.71
C THR A 249 24.56 29.08 -16.23
N MET A 250 23.59 29.62 -16.94
CA MET A 250 23.52 29.63 -18.39
C MET A 250 24.45 30.71 -18.96
N PRO A 251 24.85 30.62 -20.25
CA PRO A 251 25.73 31.62 -20.89
C PRO A 251 25.21 33.06 -20.83
N ASN A 252 23.91 33.25 -20.65
CA ASN A 252 23.25 34.55 -20.46
C ASN A 252 23.18 35.00 -18.98
N GLY A 253 23.92 34.34 -18.08
CA GLY A 253 23.96 34.65 -16.64
C GLY A 253 22.75 34.16 -15.84
N ARG A 254 21.72 33.55 -16.47
CA ARG A 254 20.56 33.02 -15.74
C ARG A 254 20.91 31.73 -15.02
N ILE A 255 20.49 31.63 -13.76
CA ILE A 255 20.61 30.40 -12.97
C ILE A 255 19.31 29.61 -13.11
N ILE A 256 19.38 28.39 -13.63
CA ILE A 256 18.23 27.49 -13.76
C ILE A 256 18.41 26.25 -12.88
N PRO A 257 17.36 25.77 -12.19
CA PRO A 257 17.40 24.46 -11.54
C PRO A 257 17.45 23.36 -12.60
N ARG A 258 18.35 22.40 -12.42
CA ARG A 258 18.53 21.26 -13.31
C ARG A 258 18.41 19.96 -12.50
N ILE A 259 17.66 19.02 -13.08
CA ILE A 259 17.41 17.68 -12.56
C ILE A 259 18.16 16.71 -13.49
N GLU A 260 19.23 16.07 -13.00
CA GLU A 260 20.02 15.10 -13.78
C GLU A 260 20.04 13.75 -13.05
N GLN A 261 19.58 12.69 -13.71
CA GLN A 261 19.78 11.31 -13.24
C GLN A 261 21.20 10.88 -13.60
N ILE A 262 22.02 10.53 -12.61
CA ILE A 262 23.34 9.96 -12.89
C ILE A 262 23.14 8.48 -13.19
N VAL A 263 22.77 8.18 -14.43
CA VAL A 263 22.98 6.83 -14.95
C VAL A 263 24.49 6.69 -15.07
N THR A 264 25.09 5.67 -14.46
CA THR A 264 26.49 5.31 -14.71
C THR A 264 26.50 4.13 -15.68
N PRO A 265 26.21 4.34 -16.99
CA PRO A 265 26.30 3.25 -17.93
C PRO A 265 27.78 2.83 -18.01
N LYS A 266 28.05 1.53 -17.88
CA LYS A 266 29.36 0.93 -18.22
C LYS A 266 29.64 0.96 -19.74
N ILE A 267 28.79 1.65 -20.50
CA ILE A 267 28.84 1.78 -21.96
C ILE A 267 28.81 3.27 -22.31
N SER A 268 29.41 3.63 -23.45
CA SER A 268 29.41 5.01 -23.94
C SER A 268 28.00 5.51 -24.24
N LEU A 269 27.81 6.83 -24.23
CA LEU A 269 26.51 7.47 -24.53
C LEU A 269 25.95 7.03 -25.88
N ASP A 270 26.81 6.85 -26.88
CA ASP A 270 26.43 6.40 -28.22
C ASP A 270 25.83 4.97 -28.18
N GLN A 271 26.41 4.08 -27.38
CA GLN A 271 25.93 2.70 -27.23
C GLN A 271 24.57 2.61 -26.51
N GLU A 272 24.30 3.51 -25.55
CA GLU A 272 23.01 3.56 -24.86
C GLU A 272 21.93 4.19 -25.74
N LEU A 273 22.28 5.20 -26.56
CA LEU A 273 21.37 5.77 -27.56
C LEU A 273 20.98 4.74 -28.63
N ASP A 274 21.93 3.95 -29.12
CA ASP A 274 21.67 2.87 -30.08
C ASP A 274 20.71 1.83 -29.50
N ARG A 275 20.85 1.50 -28.21
CA ARG A 275 19.96 0.56 -27.52
C ARG A 275 18.54 1.08 -27.40
N ILE A 276 18.36 2.34 -27.00
CA ILE A 276 17.04 2.98 -26.89
C ILE A 276 16.35 3.06 -28.25
N VAL A 277 17.10 3.34 -29.32
CA VAL A 277 16.57 3.40 -30.69
C VAL A 277 16.20 2.01 -31.22
N MET A 278 16.92 0.96 -30.81
CA MET A 278 16.61 -0.44 -31.16
C MET A 278 15.37 -0.95 -30.42
N ASP A 279 15.23 -0.65 -29.12
CA ASP A 279 14.09 -1.08 -28.30
C ASP A 279 12.78 -0.36 -28.67
N ALA A 280 12.85 0.85 -29.24
CA ALA A 280 11.68 1.60 -29.69
C ALA A 280 11.09 1.13 -31.04
N LYS A 281 11.68 0.11 -31.67
CA LYS A 281 11.22 -0.46 -32.96
C LYS A 281 10.56 -1.84 -32.84
N CYS A 282 10.29 -2.31 -31.63
CA CYS A 282 9.55 -3.55 -31.36
C CYS A 282 8.15 -3.26 -30.81
#